data_AF-A0A150KDC3-F1
#
_entry.id   AF-A0A150KDC3-F1
#
_cell.length_a   1.000
_cell.length_b   1.000
_cell.length_c   1.000
_cell.angle_alpha   90.00
_cell.angle_beta   90.00
_cell.angle_gamma   90.00
#
_symmetry.space_group_name_H-M   'P 1'
#
loop_
_entity.id
_entity.type
_entity.pdbx_description
1 polymer ?
#
loop_
_entity_poly.entity_id
_entity_poly.type
_entity_poly.pdbx_seq_one_letter_code
_entity_poly.pdbx_strand_id
1 'polypeptide(L)' 'MQGKIGGWFYFNMETGDLFTIFFIDSAGFTNPAEPAIEIRKKEF' A
#
# COMPACT_ATOMS: atom_id res chain seq x y z
N MET A 1 -10.78 -5.10 -7.67
CA MET A 1 -10.88 -5.38 -6.22
C MET A 1 -10.48 -4.11 -5.49
N GLN A 2 -11.17 -3.70 -4.42
CA GLN A 2 -10.85 -2.47 -3.68
C GLN A 2 -9.86 -2.80 -2.55
N GLY A 3 -8.69 -2.16 -2.56
CA GLY A 3 -7.70 -2.23 -1.48
C GLY A 3 -8.27 -1.74 -0.15
N LYS A 4 -7.84 -2.36 0.95
CA LYS A 4 -8.24 -1.99 2.31
C LYS A 4 -7.03 -1.49 3.09
N ILE A 5 -7.21 -0.37 3.78
CA ILE A 5 -6.26 0.15 4.78
C ILE A 5 -6.93 0.03 6.13
N GLY A 6 -6.23 -0.55 7.09
CA GLY A 6 -6.61 -0.58 8.49
C GLY A 6 -5.49 -0.01 9.35
N GLY A 7 -5.78 0.30 10.61
CA GLY A 7 -4.77 0.75 11.54
C GLY A 7 -5.24 0.67 12.97
N TRP A 8 -4.28 0.58 13.89
CA TRP A 8 -4.51 0.65 15.33
C TRP A 8 -3.88 1.94 15.86
N PHE A 9 -4.57 2.55 16.81
CA PHE A 9 -4.14 3.78 17.47
C PHE A 9 -3.94 3.49 18.95
N TYR A 10 -2.84 4.00 19.49
CA TYR A 10 -2.59 3.98 20.93
C TYR A 10 -2.29 5.40 21.38
N PHE A 11 -3.04 5.87 22.37
CA PHE A 11 -2.85 7.19 22.96
C PHE A 11 -2.30 7.02 24.37
N ASN A 12 -1.11 7.59 24.61
CA ASN A 12 -0.53 7.64 25.93
C ASN A 12 -1.12 8.82 26.71
N MET A 13 -1.98 8.51 27.67
CA MET A 13 -2.65 9.50 28.51
C MET A 13 -1.71 10.23 29.49
N GLU A 14 -0.53 9.66 29.77
CA GLU A 14 0.45 10.23 30.71
C GLU A 14 1.34 11.27 30.03
N THR A 15 1.82 10.98 28.82
CA THR A 15 2.73 11.86 28.06
C THR A 15 2.03 12.71 27.01
N GLY A 16 0.81 12.33 26.60
CA GLY A 16 0.08 12.96 25.49
C GLY A 16 0.50 12.47 24.10
N ASP A 17 1.35 11.43 24.03
CA ASP A 17 1.85 10.90 22.76
C ASP A 17 0.79 10.05 22.03
N LEU A 18 0.76 10.18 20.70
CA LEU A 18 -0.05 9.34 19.81
C LEU A 18 0.85 8.42 18.98
N PHE A 19 0.63 7.12 19.10
CA PHE A 19 1.28 6.09 18.30
C PHE A 19 0.28 5.48 17.32
N THR A 20 0.68 5.33 16.06
CA THR A 20 -0.18 4.78 15.01
C THR A 20 0.55 3.71 14.23
N ILE A 21 -0.11 2.57 14.02
CA ILE A 21 0.38 1.47 13.17
C ILE A 21 -0.64 1.26 12.06
N PHE A 22 -0.19 1.32 10.80
CA PHE A 22 -1.01 1.06 9.63
C PHE A 22 -0.72 -0.32 9.04
N PHE A 23 -1.78 -0.99 8.57
CA PHE A 23 -1.72 -2.24 7.84
C PHE A 23 -2.36 -2.04 6.48
N ILE A 24 -1.68 -2.50 5.43
CA ILE A 24 -2.13 -2.38 4.05
C ILE A 24 -2.39 -3.79 3.52
N ASP A 25 -3.63 -4.08 3.14
CA ASP A 25 -3.95 -5.28 2.37
C ASP A 25 -3.57 -5.06 0.91
N SER A 26 -2.31 -5.36 0.60
CA SER A 26 -1.72 -5.17 -0.74
C SER A 26 -2.43 -5.94 -1.86
N ALA A 27 -3.19 -6.99 -1.55
CA ALA A 27 -3.88 -7.80 -2.56
C ALA A 27 -4.97 -7.01 -3.31
N GLY A 28 -5.54 -5.98 -2.69
CA GLY A 28 -6.52 -5.09 -3.34
C GLY A 28 -5.92 -3.81 -3.91
N PHE A 29 -4.63 -3.54 -3.72
CA PHE A 29 -3.92 -2.43 -4.36
C PHE A 29 -3.34 -2.91 -5.69
N THR A 30 -4.17 -2.88 -6.73
CA THR A 30 -3.65 -2.99 -8.10
C THR A 30 -2.86 -1.72 -8.40
N ASN A 31 -1.55 -1.84 -8.63
CA ASN A 31 -0.78 -0.74 -9.20
C ASN A 31 -1.33 -0.48 -10.61
N PRO A 32 -1.96 0.69 -10.89
CA PRO A 32 -2.44 0.99 -12.24
C PRO A 32 -1.29 1.25 -13.22
N ALA A 33 -0.06 1.42 -12.72
CA ALA A 33 1.14 1.41 -13.54
C ALA A 33 1.60 -0.03 -13.73
N GLU A 34 1.00 -0.74 -14.70
CA GLU A 34 1.76 -1.77 -15.39
C GLU A 34 3.04 -1.12 -15.94
N PRO A 35 4.25 -1.61 -15.63
CA PRO A 35 5.38 -1.30 -16.47
C PRO A 35 5.08 -1.99 -17.79
N ALA A 36 4.61 -1.22 -18.79
CA ALA A 36 4.53 -1.66 -20.16
C ALA A 36 5.96 -1.91 -20.66
N ILE A 37 6.53 -3.06 -20.30
CA ILE A 37 7.69 -3.60 -21.00
C ILE A 37 7.14 -4.11 -22.33
N GLU A 38 6.94 -3.19 -23.27
CA GLU A 38 6.86 -3.54 -24.68
C GLU A 38 8.21 -4.12 -25.07
N ILE A 39 8.35 -5.44 -24.95
CA ILE A 39 9.38 -6.17 -25.67
C ILE A 39 8.99 -6.04 -27.14
N ARG A 40 9.45 -4.97 -27.82
CA ARG A 40 9.49 -4.97 -29.28
C ARG A 40 10.35 -6.15 -29.67
N LYS A 41 9.70 -7.23 -30.09
CA LYS A 41 10.34 -8.26 -30.91
C LYS A 41 10.85 -7.53 -32.14
N LYS A 42 12.12 -7.10 -32.11
CA LYS A 42 12.85 -6.80 -33.32
C LYS A 42 12.99 -8.13 -34.04
N GLU A 43 12.22 -8.28 -35.09
CA GLU A 43 12.45 -9.29 -36.11
C GLU A 43 13.92 -9.20 -36.54
N PHE A 44 14.63 -10.30 -36.38
CA PHE A 44 15.91 -10.60 -37.02
C PHE A 44 15.69 -11.88 -37.83
#